data_AF-A0A7S0PRE8-F1
#
_entry.id   AF-A0A7S0PRE8-F1
#
_cell.length_a   1.000
_cell.length_b   1.000
_cell.length_c   1.000
_cell.angle_alpha   90.00
_cell.angle_beta   90.00
_cell.angle_gamma   90.00
#
_symmetry.space_group_name_H-M   'P 1'
#
loop_
_entity.id
_entity.type
_entity.pdbx_description
1 polymer ?
#
loop_
_entity_poly.entity_id
_entity_poly.type
_entity_poly.pdbx_seq_one_letter_code
_entity_poly.pdbx_strand_id
1 'polypeptide(L)'
;EWAEPDLAMRDVMPGSNKKMWWRCSAGCTKDGEPFTWETEVYHRTGARRNGCPGCAGHKGLPTDQNNLLKWCQDNGEYGRKLIEEWAEPDLAMRDVMPGSNKKMWWRCSAGC
;
A
#
# COMPACT_ATOMS: atom_id res chain seq x y z
N GLU A 1 13.65 -7.18 1.06
CA GLU A 1 15.03 -7.03 1.56
C GLU A 1 15.00 -6.49 2.98
N TRP A 2 16.05 -6.72 3.75
CA TRP A 2 16.18 -6.19 5.12
C TRP A 2 16.36 -4.66 5.08
N ALA A 3 15.79 -3.93 6.05
CA ALA A 3 15.86 -2.47 6.10
C ALA A 3 16.42 -1.90 7.42
N GLU A 4 16.91 -2.75 8.33
CA GLU A 4 17.47 -2.33 9.62
C GLU A 4 18.99 -2.13 9.53
N PRO A 5 19.50 -0.90 9.76
CA PRO A 5 20.92 -0.63 9.70
C PRO A 5 21.69 -1.19 10.91
N ASP A 6 21.06 -1.26 12.09
CA ASP A 6 21.74 -1.50 13.36
C ASP A 6 21.65 -2.95 13.88
N LEU A 7 21.01 -3.86 13.13
CA LEU A 7 20.85 -5.26 13.53
C LEU A 7 21.36 -6.22 12.47
N ALA A 8 22.33 -7.06 12.83
CA ALA A 8 22.83 -8.09 11.94
C ALA A 8 21.83 -9.25 11.81
N MET A 9 21.55 -9.66 10.57
CA MET A 9 20.62 -10.76 10.24
C MET A 9 20.91 -12.07 10.99
N ARG A 10 22.19 -12.32 11.30
CA ARG A 10 22.66 -13.54 12.00
C ARG A 10 22.17 -13.64 13.44
N ASP A 11 21.81 -12.51 14.05
CA ASP A 11 21.38 -12.44 15.45
C ASP A 11 19.86 -12.58 15.60
N VAL A 12 19.17 -12.94 14.51
CA VAL A 12 17.71 -13.05 14.44
C VAL A 12 17.29 -14.42 13.92
N MET A 13 16.64 -15.19 14.79
CA MET A 13 16.12 -16.50 14.43
C MET A 13 14.87 -16.38 13.54
N PRO A 14 14.68 -17.23 12.51
CA PRO A 14 13.51 -17.21 11.63
C PRO A 14 12.17 -17.24 12.37
N GLY A 15 12.04 -18.01 13.46
CA GLY A 15 10.80 -18.09 14.24
C GLY A 15 10.56 -16.94 15.23
N SER A 16 11.34 -15.85 15.18
CA SER A 16 11.26 -14.80 16.19
C SER A 16 10.02 -13.91 16.03
N ASN A 17 9.43 -13.56 17.18
CA ASN A 17 8.38 -12.52 17.28
C ASN A 17 8.96 -11.09 17.33
N LYS A 18 10.27 -10.93 17.12
CA LYS A 18 10.88 -9.61 16.96
C LYS A 18 10.29 -8.93 15.72
N LYS A 19 9.77 -7.71 15.91
CA LYS A 19 9.33 -6.84 14.82
C LYS A 19 10.54 -6.19 14.18
N MET A 20 10.54 -6.15 12.86
CA MET A 20 11.62 -5.56 12.08
C MET A 20 11.08 -4.85 10.85
N TRP A 21 11.81 -3.85 10.37
CA TRP A 21 11.52 -3.18 9.11
C TRP A 21 12.00 -3.99 7.90
N TRP A 22 11.11 -4.13 6.91
CA TRP A 22 11.33 -4.84 5.66
C TRP A 22 11.10 -3.91 4.49
N ARG A 23 11.93 -4.01 3.46
CA ARG A 23 11.74 -3.36 2.16
C ARG A 23 11.12 -4.32 1.16
N CYS A 24 10.22 -3.84 0.31
CA CYS A 24 9.68 -4.62 -0.79
C CYS A 24 10.76 -4.94 -1.82
N SER A 25 10.93 -6.23 -2.17
CA SER A 25 11.87 -6.65 -3.22
C SER A 25 11.28 -6.57 -4.63
N ALA A 26 9.97 -6.36 -4.77
CA ALA A 26 9.29 -6.29 -6.07
C ALA A 26 9.22 -4.86 -6.63
N GLY A 27 9.90 -3.89 -6.01
CA GLY A 27 9.90 -2.50 -6.47
C GLY A 27 8.63 -1.71 -6.13
N CYS A 28 7.85 -2.16 -5.14
CA CYS A 28 6.73 -1.37 -4.61
C CYS A 28 7.26 -0.08 -3.95
N THR A 29 6.56 1.04 -4.15
CA THR A 29 6.94 2.35 -3.61
C THR A 29 5.77 3.03 -2.92
N LYS A 30 6.07 3.96 -2.02
CA LYS A 30 5.10 4.87 -1.43
C LYS A 30 5.71 6.26 -1.40
N ASP A 31 5.00 7.22 -1.98
CA ASP A 31 5.47 8.60 -2.13
C ASP A 31 6.82 8.69 -2.87
N GLY A 32 7.03 7.78 -3.84
CA GLY A 32 8.27 7.70 -4.61
C GLY A 32 9.42 6.95 -3.93
N GLU A 33 9.29 6.60 -2.65
CA GLU A 33 10.33 5.90 -1.89
C GLU A 33 10.08 4.39 -1.83
N PRO A 34 11.12 3.55 -1.71
CA PRO A 34 10.96 2.11 -1.57
C PRO A 34 10.02 1.75 -0.42
N PHE A 35 8.95 1.01 -0.70
CA PHE A 35 7.95 0.68 0.30
C PHE A 35 8.56 -0.20 1.39
N THR A 36 8.52 0.31 2.62
CA THR A 36 8.92 -0.43 3.82
C THR A 36 7.73 -0.68 4.74
N TRP A 37 7.77 -1.80 5.46
CA TRP A 37 6.77 -2.11 6.48
C TRP A 37 7.42 -2.88 7.64
N GLU A 38 6.85 -2.71 8.82
CA GLU A 38 7.24 -3.45 10.01
C GLU A 38 6.41 -4.74 10.12
N THR A 39 7.07 -5.87 10.36
CA THR A 39 6.38 -7.09 10.79
C THR A 39 7.32 -8.03 11.53
N GLU A 40 6.74 -8.99 12.24
CA GLU A 40 7.48 -10.01 12.98
C GLU A 40 8.21 -10.97 12.03
N VAL A 41 9.42 -11.38 12.40
CA VAL A 41 10.28 -12.23 11.55
C VAL A 41 9.60 -13.56 11.22
N TYR A 42 8.87 -14.14 12.18
CA TYR A 42 8.15 -15.39 11.96
C TYR A 42 7.05 -15.27 10.88
N HIS A 43 6.41 -14.10 10.72
CA HIS A 43 5.43 -13.91 9.66
C HIS A 43 6.07 -14.02 8.27
N ARG A 44 7.35 -13.63 8.15
CA ARG A 44 8.08 -13.64 6.88
C ARG A 44 8.72 -14.97 6.55
N THR A 45 9.17 -15.72 7.56
CA THR A 45 9.99 -16.93 7.36
C THR A 45 9.27 -18.23 7.74
N GLY A 46 8.17 -18.15 8.50
CA GLY A 46 7.35 -19.29 8.90
C GLY A 46 6.62 -19.94 7.73
N ALA A 47 5.87 -21.02 7.97
CA ALA A 47 5.28 -21.85 6.90
C ALA A 47 4.37 -21.09 5.91
N ARG A 48 3.62 -20.08 6.39
CA ARG A 48 2.70 -19.27 5.56
C ARG A 48 3.40 -18.19 4.72
N ARG A 49 4.59 -17.74 5.12
CA ARG A 49 5.44 -16.74 4.45
C ARG A 49 4.67 -15.52 3.89
N ASN A 50 4.30 -14.59 4.76
CA ASN A 50 3.68 -13.34 4.34
C ASN A 50 4.71 -12.44 3.62
N GLY A 51 4.30 -11.93 2.45
CA GLY A 51 5.09 -11.03 1.61
C GLY A 51 4.87 -9.55 1.92
N CYS A 52 5.17 -8.70 0.93
CA CYS A 52 4.87 -7.28 1.00
C CYS A 52 3.36 -7.04 1.06
N PRO A 53 2.84 -6.33 2.07
CA PRO A 53 1.40 -6.09 2.18
C PRO A 53 0.86 -5.21 1.05
N GLY A 54 1.67 -4.29 0.52
CA GLY A 54 1.32 -3.50 -0.67
C GLY A 54 1.14 -4.37 -1.92
N CYS A 55 2.07 -5.31 -2.17
CA CYS A 55 1.98 -6.20 -3.32
C CYS A 55 0.81 -7.17 -3.24
N ALA A 56 0.48 -7.64 -2.03
CA ALA A 56 -0.64 -8.54 -1.81
C ALA A 56 -2.01 -7.83 -1.81
N GLY A 57 -2.04 -6.50 -2.02
CA GLY A 57 -3.28 -5.73 -2.10
C GLY A 57 -4.08 -5.73 -0.80
N HIS A 58 -3.40 -5.79 0.36
CA HIS A 58 -4.09 -5.81 1.64
C HIS A 58 -4.94 -4.54 1.80
N LYS A 59 -6.23 -4.74 2.11
CA LYS A 59 -7.21 -3.68 2.32
C LYS A 59 -6.74 -2.76 3.45
N GLY A 60 -6.19 -1.61 3.10
CA GLY A 60 -5.77 -0.57 4.05
C GLY A 60 -4.35 -0.06 3.90
N LEU A 61 -3.55 -0.60 2.97
CA LEU A 61 -2.20 -0.09 2.70
C LEU A 61 -2.03 0.30 1.23
N PRO A 62 -2.47 1.52 0.88
CA PRO A 62 -2.18 2.13 -0.42
C PRO A 62 -0.67 2.32 -0.61
N THR A 63 -0.22 1.96 -1.79
CA THR A 63 1.11 2.19 -2.36
C THR A 63 0.94 2.82 -3.72
N ASP A 64 2.01 3.33 -4.32
CA ASP A 64 1.95 4.03 -5.61
C ASP A 64 1.41 3.11 -6.73
N GLN A 65 1.50 1.79 -6.54
CA GLN A 65 1.07 0.77 -7.50
C GLN A 65 -0.35 0.24 -7.29
N ASN A 66 -0.99 0.47 -6.13
CA ASN A 66 -2.25 -0.22 -5.79
C ASN A 66 -3.37 0.71 -5.26
N ASN A 67 -3.17 2.02 -5.30
CA ASN A 67 -4.12 3.00 -4.79
C ASN A 67 -5.25 3.33 -5.80
N LEU A 68 -6.28 4.05 -5.33
CA LEU A 68 -7.46 4.41 -6.10
C LEU A 68 -7.12 5.34 -7.27
N LEU A 69 -6.19 6.29 -7.09
CA LEU A 69 -5.75 7.16 -8.19
C LEU A 69 -5.12 6.34 -9.31
N LYS A 70 -4.22 5.41 -8.96
CA LYS A 70 -3.58 4.51 -9.92
C LYS A 70 -4.62 3.65 -10.64
N TRP A 71 -5.58 3.08 -9.92
CA TRP A 71 -6.69 2.35 -10.53
C TRP A 71 -7.46 3.23 -11.52
N CYS A 72 -7.79 4.47 -11.16
CA CYS A 72 -8.49 5.38 -12.06
C CYS A 72 -7.67 5.70 -13.33
N GLN A 73 -6.36 5.93 -13.20
CA GLN A 73 -5.47 6.15 -14.34
C GLN A 73 -5.44 4.95 -15.31
N ASP A 74 -5.57 3.74 -14.78
CA ASP A 74 -5.52 2.50 -15.57
C ASP A 74 -6.89 2.09 -16.15
N ASN A 75 -7.99 2.78 -15.82
CA ASN A 75 -9.37 2.42 -16.19
C ASN A 75 -10.03 3.41 -17.18
N GLY A 76 -9.22 4.08 -18.00
CA GLY A 76 -9.69 4.86 -19.15
C GLY A 76 -10.70 5.96 -18.80
N GLU A 77 -11.76 6.07 -19.60
CA GLU A 77 -12.78 7.13 -19.44
C GLU A 77 -13.51 7.06 -18.09
N TYR A 78 -13.82 5.85 -17.62
CA TYR A 78 -14.50 5.68 -16.34
C TYR A 78 -13.63 6.16 -15.18
N GLY A 79 -12.34 5.82 -15.20
CA GLY A 79 -11.39 6.30 -14.22
C GLY A 79 -11.18 7.81 -14.28
N ARG A 80 -11.11 8.41 -15.48
CA ARG A 80 -11.05 9.88 -15.65
C ARG A 80 -12.26 10.56 -15.00
N LYS A 81 -13.47 10.03 -15.23
CA LYS A 81 -14.69 10.55 -14.62
C LYS A 81 -14.62 10.55 -13.09
N LEU A 82 -14.15 9.46 -12.47
CA LEU A 82 -14.01 9.40 -11.01
C LEU A 82 -12.99 10.41 -10.47
N ILE A 83 -11.90 10.67 -11.20
CA ILE A 83 -10.93 11.70 -10.82
C ILE A 83 -11.58 13.10 -10.85
N GLU A 84 -12.38 13.39 -11.88
CA GLU A 84 -13.09 14.67 -12.02
C GLU A 84 -14.18 14.88 -10.97
N GLU A 85 -14.82 13.78 -10.54
CA GLU A 85 -15.85 13.80 -9.51
C GLU A 85 -15.28 13.79 -8.08
N TRP A 86 -13.97 13.58 -7.88
CA TRP A 86 -13.38 13.54 -6.55
C TRP A 86 -13.49 14.90 -5.84
N ALA A 87 -14.12 14.92 -4.66
CA ALA A 87 -14.38 16.14 -3.90
C ALA A 87 -14.06 16.01 -2.40
N GLU A 88 -13.34 14.97 -2.01
CA GLU A 88 -12.91 14.76 -0.62
C GLU A 88 -11.79 15.76 -0.25
N PRO A 89 -12.03 16.70 0.68
CA PRO A 89 -11.07 17.78 0.98
C PRO A 89 -9.81 17.30 1.70
N ASP A 90 -9.95 16.32 2.59
CA ASP A 90 -8.90 15.97 3.56
C ASP A 90 -8.18 14.65 3.24
N LEU A 91 -8.51 14.03 2.11
CA LEU A 91 -7.95 12.74 1.72
C LEU A 91 -7.70 12.69 0.21
N ALA A 92 -6.47 12.35 -0.16
CA ALA A 92 -6.13 12.17 -1.56
C ALA A 92 -6.51 10.76 -2.04
N MET A 93 -6.89 10.64 -3.32
CA MET A 93 -7.18 9.33 -3.94
C MET A 93 -6.01 8.34 -3.83
N ARG A 94 -4.76 8.83 -3.82
CA ARG A 94 -3.57 7.98 -3.66
C ARG A 94 -3.46 7.33 -2.27
N ASP A 95 -4.18 7.86 -1.29
CA ASP A 95 -4.24 7.35 0.09
C ASP A 95 -5.47 6.45 0.32
N VAL A 96 -6.14 6.03 -0.75
CA VAL A 96 -7.34 5.19 -0.73
C VAL A 96 -7.09 3.92 -1.51
N MET A 97 -7.50 2.77 -0.97
CA MET A 97 -7.52 1.52 -1.73
C MET A 97 -8.73 1.47 -2.66
N PRO A 98 -8.60 0.95 -3.89
CA PRO A 98 -9.76 0.61 -4.71
C PRO A 98 -10.61 -0.45 -3.98
N GLY A 99 -11.94 -0.32 -4.04
CA GLY A 99 -12.87 -1.19 -3.32
C GLY A 99 -12.97 -0.92 -1.80
N SER A 100 -12.50 0.24 -1.34
CA SER A 100 -12.75 0.71 0.02
C SER A 100 -14.25 0.89 0.28
N ASN A 101 -14.70 0.47 1.47
CA ASN A 101 -16.08 0.70 1.94
C ASN A 101 -16.26 2.05 2.64
N LYS A 102 -15.23 2.89 2.68
CA LYS A 102 -15.32 4.25 3.24
C LYS A 102 -16.18 5.13 2.34
N LYS A 103 -17.08 5.90 2.95
CA LYS A 103 -17.85 6.94 2.24
C LYS A 103 -16.94 8.16 2.04
N MET A 104 -16.92 8.69 0.83
CA MET A 104 -16.13 9.85 0.43
C MET A 104 -17.03 10.87 -0.25
N TRP A 105 -16.61 12.12 -0.25
CA TRP A 105 -17.30 13.19 -0.97
C TRP A 105 -16.99 13.15 -2.47
N TRP A 106 -18.05 13.24 -3.27
CA TRP A 106 -18.00 13.33 -4.72
C TRP A 106 -18.81 14.54 -5.19
N ARG A 107 -18.34 15.22 -6.22
CA ARG A 107 -19.06 16.28 -6.92
C ARG A 107 -19.60 15.71 -8.22
N CYS A 108 -20.87 15.98 -8.52
CA CYS A 108 -21.45 15.55 -9.78
C CYS A 108 -20.74 16.25 -10.97
N SER A 109 -20.27 15.46 -11.94
CA SER A 109 -19.66 15.98 -13.18
C SER A 109 -20.63 16.81 -14.03
N ALA A 110 -21.95 16.66 -13.83
CA ALA A 110 -22.98 17.43 -14.52
C ALA A 110 -23.28 18.81 -13.88
N GLY A 111 -22.60 19.18 -12.79
CA GLY A 111 -22.71 20.52 -12.19
C GLY A 111 -23.95 20.77 -11.32
N CYS A 112 -24.59 19.71 -10.81
CA CYS A 112 -25.67 19.81 -9.82
C CYS A 112 -25.15 19.75 -8.38
#